data_AF-A0A526YLK6-F1
#
_entry.id   AF-A0A526YLK6-F1
#
_cell.length_a   1.000
_cell.length_b   1.000
_cell.length_c   1.000
_cell.angle_alpha   90.00
_cell.angle_beta   90.00
_cell.angle_gamma   90.00
#
_symmetry.space_group_name_H-M   'P 1'
#
loop_
_entity.id
_entity.type
_entity.pdbx_description
1 polymer ?
#
loop_
_entity_poly.entity_id
_entity_poly.type
_entity_poly.pdbx_seq_one_letter_code
_entity_poly.pdbx_strand_id
1 'polypeptide(L)' 'ELIDFLAANPQVGDEIPGTGGVRKMRFGAKGKGKRGGARVIYYWYSDDAPIYALLAYGKNEKVDLKPDEAK' A
#
# COMPACT_ATOMS: atom_id res chain seq x y z
N GLU A 1 -12.81 0.56 6.32
CA GLU A 1 -12.06 -0.73 6.32
C GLU A 1 -10.61 -0.57 5.89
N LEU A 2 -10.27 -0.20 4.65
CA LEU A 2 -8.85 -0.06 4.25
C LEU A 2 -8.11 1.02 5.07
N ILE A 3 -8.70 2.21 5.19
CA ILE A 3 -8.10 3.33 5.94
C ILE A 3 -7.91 2.95 7.40
N ASP A 4 -8.96 2.42 8.04
CA ASP A 4 -8.90 1.97 9.45
C ASP A 4 -7.85 0.87 9.65
N PHE A 5 -7.77 -0.08 8.71
CA PHE A 5 -6.78 -1.15 8.76
C PHE A 5 -5.35 -0.62 8.65
N LEU A 6 -5.09 0.31 7.73
CA LEU A 6 -3.78 0.95 7.58
C LEU A 6 -3.41 1.76 8.81
N ALA A 7 -4.34 2.57 9.33
CA ALA A 7 -4.12 3.38 10.53
C ALA A 7 -3.76 2.50 11.75
N ALA A 8 -4.40 1.33 11.89
CA ALA A 8 -4.10 0.39 12.96
C ALA A 8 -2.85 -0.48 12.72
N ASN A 9 -2.42 -0.63 11.45
CA ASN A 9 -1.32 -1.54 11.07
C ASN A 9 -0.36 -0.87 10.06
N PRO A 10 0.29 0.25 10.42
CA PRO A 10 1.13 1.01 9.49
C PRO A 10 2.30 0.20 8.91
N GLN A 11 2.77 -0.83 9.60
CA GLN A 11 3.94 -1.62 9.19
C GLN A 11 3.58 -2.88 8.38
N VAL A 12 2.29 -3.13 8.10
CA VAL A 12 1.82 -4.36 7.44
C VAL A 12 2.28 -4.54 5.99
N GLY A 13 2.63 -3.45 5.31
CA GLY A 13 3.18 -3.47 3.97
C GLY A 13 4.68 -3.72 3.96
N ASP A 14 5.14 -4.43 2.93
CA ASP A 14 6.55 -4.64 2.65
C ASP A 14 7.17 -3.30 2.25
N GLU A 15 8.24 -2.89 2.94
CA GLU A 15 9.00 -1.70 2.56
C GLU A 15 9.66 -1.90 1.19
N ILE A 16 9.54 -0.90 0.32
CA ILE A 16 10.17 -0.89 -0.98
C ILE A 16 11.60 -0.35 -0.79
N PRO A 17 12.64 -1.17 -1.00
CA PRO A 17 14.02 -0.74 -0.76
C PRO A 17 14.39 0.50 -1.56
N GLY A 18 15.11 1.43 -0.95
CA GLY A 18 15.56 2.66 -1.61
C GLY A 18 14.53 3.79 -1.66
N THR A 19 13.33 3.61 -1.08
CA THR A 19 12.27 4.65 -1.09
C THR A 19 12.12 5.41 0.23
N GLY A 20 12.91 5.04 1.26
CA GLY A 20 12.95 5.75 2.55
C GLY A 20 11.66 5.65 3.38
N GLY A 21 10.94 4.52 3.29
CA GLY A 21 9.74 4.27 4.10
C GLY A 21 8.44 4.10 3.30
N VAL A 22 8.50 4.04 1.96
CA VAL A 22 7.32 3.65 1.16
C VAL A 22 7.12 2.15 1.27
N ARG A 23 5.87 1.74 1.50
CA ARG A 23 5.44 0.37 1.73
C ARG A 23 4.39 -0.06 0.72
N LYS A 24 4.35 -1.35 0.42
CA LYS A 24 3.39 -1.99 -0.48
C LYS A 24 2.66 -3.11 0.24
N MET A 25 1.33 -3.06 0.24
CA MET A 25 0.51 -4.13 0.81
C MET A 25 -0.55 -4.63 -0.17
N ARG A 26 -1.01 -5.87 0.05
CA ARG A 26 -2.16 -6.46 -0.63
C ARG A 26 -3.37 -6.37 0.30
N PHE A 27 -4.44 -5.75 -0.16
CA PHE A 27 -5.66 -5.60 0.63
C PHE A 27 -6.82 -6.34 -0.04
N GLY A 28 -7.47 -7.25 0.69
CA GLY A 28 -8.68 -7.92 0.23
C GLY A 28 -9.91 -7.08 0.57
N ALA A 29 -10.66 -6.62 -0.43
CA ALA A 29 -11.94 -5.95 -0.17
C ALA A 29 -12.97 -6.97 0.34
N LYS A 30 -13.59 -6.70 1.49
CA LYS A 30 -14.62 -7.54 2.08
C LYS A 30 -15.80 -7.71 1.11
N GLY A 31 -16.32 -8.93 1.02
CA GLY A 31 -17.43 -9.26 0.12
C GLY A 31 -17.05 -9.41 -1.37
N LYS A 32 -15.77 -9.22 -1.74
CA LYS A 32 -15.30 -9.57 -3.09
C LYS A 32 -14.48 -10.85 -3.09
N GLY A 33 -14.73 -11.71 -4.08
CA GLY A 33 -13.97 -12.95 -4.29
C GLY A 33 -12.49 -12.69 -4.66
N LYS A 34 -11.74 -13.74 -5.02
CA LYS A 34 -10.28 -13.72 -5.33
C LYS A 34 -9.79 -12.61 -6.30
N ARG A 35 -10.69 -11.94 -7.04
CA ARG A 35 -10.40 -10.83 -7.96
C ARG A 35 -10.60 -9.42 -7.38
N GLY A 36 -11.24 -9.25 -6.21
CA GLY A 36 -11.55 -7.92 -5.67
C GLY A 36 -10.51 -7.30 -4.75
N GLY A 37 -9.31 -7.88 -4.66
CA GLY A 37 -8.23 -7.29 -3.89
C GLY A 37 -7.56 -6.13 -4.62
N ALA A 38 -7.00 -5.20 -3.84
CA ALA A 38 -6.19 -4.08 -4.31
C ALA A 38 -4.75 -4.21 -3.83
N ARG A 39 -3.83 -3.55 -4.53
CA ARG A 39 -2.49 -3.24 -4.02
C ARG A 39 -2.48 -1.78 -3.59
N VAL A 40 -1.96 -1.55 -2.40
CA VAL A 40 -1.88 -0.21 -1.81
C VAL A 40 -0.41 0.10 -1.59
N ILE A 41 0.02 1.23 -2.14
CA ILE A 41 1.33 1.82 -1.89
C ILE A 41 1.10 3.04 -1.00
N TYR A 42 1.80 3.09 0.11
CA TYR A 42 1.63 4.13 1.11
C TYR A 42 2.96 4.47 1.76
N TYR A 43 3.06 5.66 2.32
CA TYR A 43 4.23 6.10 3.08
C TYR A 43 3.89 6.14 4.57
N TRP A 44 4.78 5.60 5.39
CA TRP A 44 4.73 5.66 6.84
C TRP A 44 6.11 6.00 7.38
N TYR A 45 6.17 7.06 8.19
CA TYR A 45 7.42 7.59 8.77
C TYR A 45 7.53 7.29 10.27
N SER A 46 6.45 7.53 11.01
CA SER A 46 6.38 7.36 12.47
C SER A 46 4.92 7.29 12.93
N ASP A 47 4.69 6.83 14.16
CA ASP A 47 3.34 6.75 14.74
C ASP A 47 2.71 8.13 14.97
N ASP A 48 3.52 9.18 15.13
CA ASP A 48 3.06 10.57 15.28
C ASP A 48 2.74 11.27 13.95
N ALA A 49 2.92 10.57 12.81
CA ALA A 49 2.70 11.11 11.48
C ALA A 49 1.52 10.41 10.79
N PRO A 50 0.74 11.14 9.97
CA PRO A 50 -0.31 10.51 9.19
C PRO A 50 0.28 9.55 8.16
N ILE A 51 -0.48 8.51 7.83
CA ILE A 51 -0.17 7.62 6.70
C ILE A 51 -0.59 8.32 5.41
N TYR A 52 0.31 8.36 4.43
CA TYR A 52 0.01 8.90 3.11
C TYR A 52 -0.24 7.76 2.14
N ALA A 53 -1.50 7.54 1.76
CA ALA A 53 -1.84 6.59 0.70
C ALA A 53 -1.45 7.21 -0.66
N LEU A 54 -0.40 6.68 -1.29
CA LEU A 54 0.13 7.21 -2.55
C LEU A 54 -0.64 6.66 -3.75
N LEU A 55 -0.90 5.34 -3.75
CA LEU A 55 -1.60 4.66 -4.83
C LEU A 55 -2.43 3.50 -4.28
N ALA A 56 -3.63 3.32 -4.83
CA ALA A 56 -4.43 2.11 -4.64
C ALA A 56 -4.95 1.66 -6.00
N TYR A 57 -4.63 0.43 -6.39
CA TYR A 57 -4.97 -0.10 -7.72
C TYR A 57 -5.40 -1.57 -7.67
N GLY A 58 -6.25 -1.95 -8.60
CA GLY A 58 -6.81 -3.29 -8.69
C GLY A 58 -5.78 -4.35 -9.08
N LYS A 59 -6.13 -5.61 -8.83
CA LYS A 59 -5.37 -6.74 -9.37
C LYS A 59 -5.41 -6.67 -10.92
N ASN A 60 -4.24 -6.48 -11.52
CA ASN A 60 -3.94 -6.40 -12.96
C ASN A 60 -3.85 -4.98 -13.57
N GLU A 61 -3.93 -3.90 -12.77
CA GLU A 61 -3.78 -2.53 -13.31
C GLU A 61 -2.33 -2.02 -13.38
N LYS A 62 -1.43 -2.51 -12.52
CA LYS A 62 0.01 -2.21 -12.60
C LYS A 62 0.84 -3.47 -12.32
N VAL A 63 1.82 -3.72 -13.19
CA VAL A 63 2.61 -4.96 -13.23
C VAL A 63 3.84 -4.87 -12.34
N ASP A 64 4.53 -3.73 -12.29
CA ASP A 64 5.57 -3.42 -11.31
C ASP A 64 5.78 -1.90 -11.24
N LEU A 65 6.22 -1.40 -10.08
CA LEU A 65 6.72 -0.04 -9.97
C LEU A 65 8.05 0.00 -10.72
N LYS A 66 8.14 0.79 -11.78
CA LYS A 66 9.43 0.96 -12.45
C LYS A 66 10.37 1.73 -11.53
N PRO A 67 11.70 1.51 -11.61
CA PRO A 67 12.68 2.25 -10.80
C PRO A 67 12.51 3.78 -10.86
N ASP A 68 12.03 4.32 -11.98
CA ASP A 68 11.78 5.77 -12.13
C ASP A 68 10.50 6.27 -11.44
N GLU A 69 9.57 5.38 -11.06
CA GLU A 69 8.41 5.73 -10.23
C GLU A 69 8.74 5.68 -8.72
N ALA A 70 9.93 5.20 -8.36
CA ALA A 70 10.42 5.08 -6.99
C ALA A 70 11.41 6.19 -6.59
N LYS A 71 11.60 7.20 -7.45
CA LYS A 71 12.47 8.36 -7.23
C LYS A 71 11.72 9.55 -6.64
#